data_AF-N9N5F2-F1
#
_entry.id   AF-N9N5F2-F1
#
_cell.length_a   1.000
_cell.length_b   1.000
_cell.length_c   1.000
_cell.angle_alpha   90.00
_cell.angle_beta   90.00
_cell.angle_gamma   90.00
#
_symmetry.space_group_name_H-M   'P 1'
#
loop_
_entity.id
_entity.type
_entity.pdbx_description
1 polymer ?
#
loop_
_entity_poly.entity_id
_entity_poly.type
_entity_poly.pdbx_seq_one_letter_code
_entity_poly.pdbx_strand_id
1 'polypeptide(L)' 'MDKITVIVKDQEENESVVVAQLNDLEDHDIPFFKRVEHIEVEGNIIFPNIDLLFESDIDGKIYKLVAPVNDKRFI' A
#
# COMPACT_ATOMS: atom_id res chain seq x y z
N MET A 1 -4.04 14.72 1.18
CA MET A 1 -4.02 13.28 1.54
C MET A 1 -4.82 12.49 0.52
N ASP A 2 -4.14 11.94 -0.48
CA ASP A 2 -4.73 11.17 -1.58
C ASP A 2 -4.82 9.68 -1.27
N LYS A 3 -5.99 9.08 -1.53
CA LYS A 3 -6.19 7.62 -1.47
C LYS A 3 -6.14 7.03 -2.86
N ILE A 4 -5.45 5.91 -2.99
CA ILE A 4 -5.35 5.18 -4.25
C ILE A 4 -5.49 3.69 -4.00
N THR A 5 -5.69 2.95 -5.07
CA THR A 5 -5.74 1.49 -4.99
C THR A 5 -4.37 0.93 -5.38
N VAL A 6 -3.88 -0.06 -4.64
CA VAL A 6 -2.58 -0.70 -4.86
C VAL A 6 -2.73 -2.22 -4.83
N ILE A 7 -1.82 -2.89 -5.52
CA ILE A 7 -1.65 -4.33 -5.46
C ILE A 7 -0.58 -4.60 -4.40
N VAL A 8 -0.94 -5.41 -3.41
CA VAL A 8 -0.02 -5.98 -2.44
C VAL A 8 0.10 -7.46 -2.67
N LYS A 9 1.26 -8.03 -2.31
CA LYS A 9 1.53 -9.45 -2.36
C LYS A 9 1.88 -9.94 -0.97
N ASP A 10 1.22 -11.00 -0.52
CA ASP A 10 1.51 -11.61 0.78
C ASP A 10 2.72 -12.56 0.73
N GLN A 11 3.04 -13.18 1.86
CA GLN A 11 4.14 -14.14 1.98
C GLN A 11 3.89 -15.46 1.22
N GLU A 12 2.64 -15.77 0.92
CA GLU A 12 2.21 -16.95 0.16
C GLU A 12 2.16 -16.68 -1.35
N GLU A 13 2.68 -15.52 -1.76
CA GLU A 13 2.67 -15.02 -3.13
C GLU A 13 1.30 -14.68 -3.71
N ASN A 14 0.25 -14.54 -2.88
CA ASN A 14 -1.05 -14.11 -3.35
C ASN A 14 -1.10 -12.59 -3.49
N GLU A 15 -1.61 -12.14 -4.63
CA GLU A 15 -1.83 -10.74 -4.90
C GLU A 15 -3.24 -10.32 -4.45
N SER A 16 -3.32 -9.22 -3.72
CA SER A 16 -4.55 -8.63 -3.23
C SER A 16 -4.61 -7.15 -3.55
N VAL A 17 -5.80 -6.67 -3.86
CA VAL A 17 -6.05 -5.26 -4.18
C VAL A 17 -6.56 -4.56 -2.93
N VAL A 18 -5.83 -3.55 -2.48
CA VAL A 18 -6.10 -2.84 -1.22
C VAL A 18 -6.00 -1.34 -1.44
N VAL A 19 -6.54 -0.56 -0.51
CA VAL A 19 -6.44 0.91 -0.56
C VAL A 19 -5.16 1.34 0.14
N ALA A 20 -4.42 2.28 -0.44
CA ALA A 20 -3.27 2.92 0.17
C ALA A 20 -3.53 4.42 0.35
N GLN A 21 -3.17 4.93 1.51
CA GLN A 21 -3.14 6.36 1.79
C GLN A 21 -1.75 6.90 1.45
N LEU A 22 -1.71 7.95 0.64
CA LEU A 22 -0.47 8.68 0.35
C LEU A 22 -0.32 9.87 1.31
N ASN A 23 0.91 10.04 1.78
CA ASN A 23 1.36 11.25 2.44
C ASN A 23 1.42 12.41 1.45
N ASP A 24 1.16 13.61 1.94
CA ASP A 24 1.27 14.88 1.21
C ASP A 24 2.75 15.32 1.08
N LEU A 25 3.59 14.41 0.59
CA LEU A 25 4.97 14.73 0.24
C LEU A 25 4.94 15.38 -1.14
N GLU A 26 5.11 16.70 -1.19
CA GLU A 26 5.19 17.52 -2.41
C GLU A 26 6.38 17.15 -3.34
N ASP A 27 7.20 16.21 -2.91
CA ASP A 27 8.43 15.83 -3.58
C ASP A 27 8.16 14.78 -4.67
N HIS A 28 8.05 15.26 -5.91
CA HIS A 28 7.82 14.45 -7.10
C HIS A 28 8.94 13.44 -7.41
N ASP A 29 10.11 13.55 -6.77
CA ASP A 29 11.25 12.65 -6.95
C ASP A 29 11.25 11.44 -5.99
N ILE A 30 10.36 11.39 -5.00
CA ILE A 30 10.31 10.26 -4.06
C ILE A 30 9.63 9.04 -4.72
N PRO A 31 10.22 7.83 -4.64
CA PRO A 31 9.59 6.61 -5.10
C PRO A 31 8.20 6.40 -4.50
N PHE A 32 7.25 5.94 -5.31
CA PHE A 32 5.86 5.72 -4.92
C PHE A 32 5.68 5.02 -3.55
N PHE A 33 6.42 3.94 -3.33
CA PHE A 33 6.36 3.15 -2.09
C PHE A 33 6.68 3.94 -0.82
N LYS A 34 7.52 4.99 -0.93
CA LYS A 34 7.84 5.88 0.18
C LYS A 34 6.78 6.96 0.42
N ARG A 35 5.91 7.20 -0.57
CA ARG A 35 4.76 8.11 -0.42
C ARG A 35 3.59 7.43 0.27
N VAL A 36 3.53 6.10 0.23
CA VAL A 36 2.49 5.33 0.94
C VAL A 36 2.73 5.47 2.44
N GLU A 37 1.78 6.12 3.11
CA GLU A 37 1.75 6.28 4.56
C GLU A 37 1.31 4.98 5.24
N HIS A 38 0.19 4.42 4.79
CA HIS A 38 -0.38 3.17 5.29
C HIS A 38 -1.28 2.54 4.22
N ILE A 39 -1.56 1.25 4.39
CA ILE A 39 -2.57 0.54 3.61
C ILE A 39 -3.78 0.21 4.49
N GLU A 40 -4.94 0.08 3.86
CA GLU A 40 -6.19 -0.30 4.49
C GLU A 40 -6.61 -1.66 3.92
N VAL A 41 -6.58 -2.69 4.77
CA VAL A 41 -6.93 -4.08 4.43
C VAL A 41 -8.13 -4.49 5.27
N GLU A 42 -9.27 -4.73 4.62
CA GLU A 42 -10.53 -5.10 5.30
C GLU A 42 -10.93 -4.13 6.44
N GLY A 43 -10.64 -2.83 6.28
CA GLY A 43 -10.90 -1.79 7.27
C GLY A 43 -9.81 -1.64 8.35
N ASN A 44 -8.72 -2.39 8.26
CA ASN A 44 -7.59 -2.31 9.17
C ASN A 44 -6.47 -1.48 8.58
N ILE A 45 -5.98 -0.52 9.34
CA ILE A 45 -4.87 0.35 8.96
C ILE A 45 -3.57 -0.34 9.32
N ILE A 46 -2.74 -0.59 8.32
CA ILE A 46 -1.44 -1.23 8.47
C ILE A 46 -0.37 -0.25 8.03
N PHE A 47 0.56 0.04 8.94
CA PHE A 47 1.70 0.91 8.66
C PHE A 47 2.90 0.11 8.14
N PRO A 48 3.70 0.68 7.22
CA PRO A 48 4.91 0.04 6.78
C PRO A 48 5.97 0.05 7.88
N ASN A 49 6.77 -1.02 7.94
CA ASN A 49 7.98 -1.07 8.74
C ASN A 49 9.16 -0.41 8.01
N ILE A 50 10.36 -0.45 8.60
CA ILE A 50 11.58 0.12 8.02
C ILE A 50 11.97 -0.48 6.66
N ASP A 51 11.55 -1.72 6.39
CA ASP A 51 11.77 -2.45 5.15
C ASP A 51 10.64 -2.23 4.11
N LEU A 52 9.71 -1.30 4.37
CA LEU A 52 8.53 -1.02 3.54
C LEU A 52 7.59 -2.23 3.39
N LEU A 53 7.53 -3.08 4.41
CA LEU A 53 6.59 -4.19 4.53
C LEU A 53 5.48 -3.84 5.50
N PHE A 54 4.26 -4.27 5.19
CA PHE A 54 3.05 -3.94 5.94
C PHE A 54 2.63 -5.18 6.70
N GLU A 55 2.91 -5.24 7.99
CA GLU A 55 2.59 -6.38 8.85
C GLU A 55 1.27 -6.14 9.59
N SER A 56 0.31 -7.04 9.38
CA SER A 56 -0.99 -7.00 10.05
C SER A 56 -0.88 -7.59 11.44
N ASP A 57 -1.27 -6.80 12.45
CA ASP A 57 -1.32 -7.25 13.85
C ASP A 57 -2.46 -8.25 14.13
N ILE A 58 -3.38 -8.45 13.18
CA ILE A 58 -4.59 -9.27 13.38
C ILE A 58 -4.30 -10.74 13.07
N ASP A 59 -3.68 -10.99 11.94
CA ASP A 59 -3.42 -12.33 11.41
C ASP A 59 -1.92 -12.61 11.23
N GLY A 60 -1.05 -11.64 11.53
CA GLY A 60 0.40 -11.75 11.37
C GLY A 60 0.85 -11.79 9.91
N LYS A 61 -0.04 -11.47 8.96
CA LYS A 61 0.31 -11.48 7.54
C LYS A 61 1.17 -10.28 7.19
N ILE A 62 2.17 -10.51 6.35
CA ILE A 62 3.03 -9.47 5.83
C ILE A 62 2.67 -9.23 4.36
N TYR A 63 2.31 -7.99 4.06
CA TYR A 63 2.00 -7.52 2.73
C TYR A 63 3.15 -6.69 2.18
N LYS A 64 3.55 -6.99 0.95
CA LYS A 64 4.53 -6.22 0.19
C LYS A 64 3.84 -5.49 -0.94
N LEU A 65 4.07 -4.20 -1.04
CA LEU A 65 3.52 -3.38 -2.11
C LEU A 65 4.19 -3.73 -3.45
N VAL A 66 3.37 -4.06 -4.46
CA VAL A 66 3.83 -4.50 -5.79
C VAL A 66 3.74 -3.35 -6.79
N ALA A 67 2.54 -2.80 -6.96
CA ALA A 67 2.29 -1.73 -7.92
C ALA A 67 1.04 -0.94 -7.54
N PRO A 68 0.95 0.36 -7.88
CA PRO A 68 -0.33 1.04 -7.89
C PRO A 68 -1.24 0.42 -8.95
N VAL A 69 -2.51 0.23 -8.59
CA VAL A 69 -3.54 -0.07 -9.59
C VAL A 69 -3.73 1.20 -10.40
N ASN A 70 -3.13 1.20 -11.59
CA ASN A 70 -3.20 2.33 -12.49
C ASN A 70 -4.56 2.28 -13.19
N ASP A 71 -5.61 2.67 -12.47
CA ASP A 71 -6.97 2.70 -12.99
C ASP A 71 -7.14 3.90 -13.93
N LYS A 72 -6.50 3.82 -15.10
CA LYS A 72 -6.77 4.71 -16.25
C LYS A 72 -8.17 4.47 -16.85
N ARG A 73 -9.13 3.88 -16.12
CA ARG A 73 -10.50 3.61 -16.61
C ARG A 73 -11.54 4.64 -16.21
N PHE A 74 -11.20 5.64 -15.41
CA PHE A 74 -12.03 6.82 -15.24
C PHE A 74 -11.48 7.97 -16.09
N ILE A 75 -11.76 7.88 -17.39
CA ILE A 75 -11.65 8.95 -18.39
C ILE A 75 -12.82 9.92 -18.21
#